data_AF-A0A1Q7F6Z1-F1
#
_entry.id   AF-A0A1Q7F6Z1-F1
#
_cell.length_a   1.000
_cell.length_b   1.000
_cell.length_c   1.000
_cell.angle_alpha   90.00
_cell.angle_beta   90.00
_cell.angle_gamma   90.00
#
_symmetry.space_group_name_H-M   'P 1'
#
loop_
_entity.id
_entity.type
_entity.pdbx_description
1 polymer ?
#
loop_
_entity_poly.entity_id
_entity_poly.type
_entity_poly.pdbx_seq_one_letter_code
_entity_poly.pdbx_strand_id
1 'polypeptide(L)'
;MAFGVMVGQPGALVAAAVATMWWLLRHDHPVWAGLALSLLVLKPQLALLVPVCLLVSGHARTFGAWLVASILIGLVALALLGPDGLARYRDVLAQTQTPAWDITRRYSISGPLGLGPVLNVAQVGVVAVTLFTAWRHRGQGPEIPMAAGIVGSLLVTPYLGFQDFVMLIVAGWLVLRAGATSFQVGLMVVGYALLQLALVVLAIPILAAEGLFLLSLGWSRR
;
A
#
# COMPACT_ATOMS: atom_id res chain seq x y z
N MET A 1 2.83 0.81 16.91
CA MET A 1 1.47 0.29 17.22
C MET A 1 0.76 1.11 18.28
N ALA A 2 1.27 1.22 19.52
CA ALA A 2 0.60 1.98 20.61
C ALA A 2 0.34 3.46 20.27
N PHE A 3 1.31 4.15 19.64
CA PHE A 3 1.15 5.54 19.21
C PHE A 3 0.04 5.72 18.16
N GLY A 4 -0.14 4.76 17.25
CA GLY A 4 -1.18 4.86 16.21
C GLY A 4 -2.59 4.72 16.75
N VAL A 5 -2.80 3.84 17.75
CA VAL A 5 -4.07 3.72 18.47
C VAL A 5 -4.36 4.98 19.27
N MET A 6 -3.34 5.53 19.93
CA MET A 6 -3.44 6.78 20.70
C MET A 6 -3.84 7.98 19.82
N VAL A 7 -3.44 8.00 18.55
CA VAL A 7 -3.77 9.07 17.58
C VAL A 7 -4.98 8.69 16.70
N GLY A 8 -5.66 7.57 16.99
CA GLY A 8 -6.86 7.14 16.25
C GLY A 8 -6.62 6.77 14.78
N GLN A 9 -5.41 6.31 14.43
CA GLN A 9 -5.03 6.05 13.04
C GLN A 9 -5.58 4.71 12.52
N PRO A 10 -6.20 4.68 11.32
CA PRO A 10 -6.86 3.49 10.78
C PRO A 10 -5.91 2.45 10.18
N GLY A 11 -4.58 2.63 10.29
CA GLY A 11 -3.59 1.74 9.66
C GLY A 11 -3.71 0.28 10.10
N ALA A 12 -3.99 0.03 11.39
CA ALA A 12 -4.22 -1.33 11.89
C ALA A 12 -5.51 -1.95 11.33
N LEU A 13 -6.57 -1.17 11.11
CA LEU A 13 -7.82 -1.64 10.51
C LEU A 13 -7.60 -2.01 9.04
N VAL A 14 -6.82 -1.22 8.30
CA VAL A 14 -6.45 -1.54 6.92
C VAL A 14 -5.59 -2.81 6.86
N ALA A 15 -4.62 -2.96 7.76
CA ALA A 15 -3.82 -4.18 7.87
C ALA A 15 -4.70 -5.41 8.14
N ALA A 16 -5.65 -5.30 9.08
CA ALA A 16 -6.60 -6.36 9.39
C ALA A 16 -7.52 -6.69 8.19
N ALA A 17 -7.98 -5.67 7.46
CA ALA A 17 -8.80 -5.84 6.26
C ALA A 17 -8.04 -6.61 5.16
N VAL A 18 -6.77 -6.25 4.91
CA VAL A 18 -5.92 -6.93 3.93
C VAL A 18 -5.60 -8.37 4.35
N ALA A 19 -5.32 -8.60 5.63
CA ALA A 19 -5.10 -9.96 6.15
C ALA A 19 -6.38 -10.83 6.06
N THR A 20 -7.55 -10.24 6.38
CA THR A 20 -8.85 -10.91 6.26
C THR A 20 -9.18 -11.22 4.80
N MET A 21 -8.92 -10.28 3.90
CA MET A 21 -9.06 -10.46 2.45
C MET A 21 -8.20 -11.62 1.96
N TRP A 22 -6.92 -11.67 2.36
CA TRP A 22 -6.03 -12.79 2.03
C TRP A 22 -6.57 -14.13 2.54
N TRP A 23 -7.06 -14.16 3.79
CA TRP A 23 -7.62 -15.38 4.39
C TRP A 23 -8.85 -15.86 3.61
N LEU A 24 -9.76 -14.95 3.25
CA LEU A 24 -10.95 -15.26 2.45
C LEU A 24 -10.59 -15.74 1.03
N LEU A 25 -9.58 -15.13 0.39
CA LEU A 25 -9.06 -15.59 -0.90
C LEU A 25 -8.53 -17.02 -0.84
N ARG A 26 -7.85 -17.38 0.25
CA ARG A 26 -7.31 -18.74 0.46
C ARG A 26 -8.39 -19.79 0.74
N HIS A 27 -9.60 -19.38 1.11
CA HIS A 27 -10.75 -20.25 1.36
C HIS A 27 -11.79 -20.15 0.22
N ASP A 28 -11.38 -19.76 -0.99
CA ASP A 28 -12.24 -19.70 -2.18
C ASP A 28 -13.49 -18.81 -2.01
N HIS A 29 -13.38 -17.74 -1.20
CA HIS A 29 -14.43 -16.75 -1.00
C HIS A 29 -14.06 -15.39 -1.64
N PRO A 30 -13.92 -15.30 -2.98
CA PRO A 30 -13.40 -14.11 -3.67
C PRO A 30 -14.28 -12.87 -3.49
N VAL A 31 -15.60 -13.04 -3.39
CA VAL A 31 -16.53 -11.90 -3.20
C VAL A 31 -16.36 -11.28 -1.82
N TRP A 32 -16.37 -12.10 -0.77
CA TRP A 32 -16.13 -11.64 0.61
C TRP A 32 -14.75 -11.02 0.76
N ALA A 33 -13.74 -11.59 0.08
CA ALA A 33 -12.41 -11.02 0.05
C ALA A 33 -12.40 -9.59 -0.54
N GLY A 34 -13.16 -9.36 -1.63
CA GLY A 34 -13.31 -8.03 -2.23
C GLY A 34 -14.07 -7.06 -1.32
N LEU A 35 -15.11 -7.54 -0.63
CA LEU A 35 -15.83 -6.75 0.39
C LEU A 35 -14.91 -6.34 1.55
N ALA A 36 -14.11 -7.26 2.08
CA ALA A 36 -13.12 -6.96 3.11
C ALA A 36 -12.10 -5.91 2.61
N LEU A 37 -11.65 -6.03 1.35
CA LEU A 37 -10.74 -5.07 0.73
C LEU A 37 -11.34 -3.67 0.58
N SER A 38 -12.67 -3.52 0.53
CA SER A 38 -13.32 -2.21 0.37
C SER A 38 -13.07 -1.27 1.56
N LEU A 39 -12.68 -1.82 2.72
CA LEU A 39 -12.23 -1.05 3.88
C LEU A 39 -10.95 -0.25 3.62
N LEU A 40 -10.28 -0.45 2.48
CA LEU A 40 -9.22 0.44 2.00
C LEU A 40 -9.67 1.90 1.87
N VAL A 41 -10.96 2.19 1.70
CA VAL A 41 -11.50 3.56 1.67
C VAL A 41 -11.06 4.39 2.89
N LEU A 42 -10.79 3.74 4.03
CA LEU A 42 -10.30 4.41 5.24
C LEU A 42 -8.91 5.05 5.07
N LYS A 43 -8.01 4.41 4.30
CA LYS A 43 -6.65 4.89 4.04
C LYS A 43 -6.09 4.24 2.77
N PRO A 44 -6.57 4.65 1.58
CA PRO A 44 -6.39 3.89 0.34
C PRO A 44 -4.91 3.75 -0.05
N GLN A 45 -4.09 4.76 0.26
CA GLN A 45 -2.67 4.78 -0.07
C GLN A 45 -1.84 3.65 0.56
N LEU A 46 -2.35 2.97 1.60
CA LEU A 46 -1.66 1.86 2.25
C LEU A 46 -1.58 0.59 1.40
N ALA A 47 -2.49 0.43 0.44
CA ALA A 47 -2.59 -0.78 -0.38
C ALA A 47 -3.35 -0.51 -1.70
N LEU A 48 -3.26 0.71 -2.23
CA LEU A 48 -3.94 1.16 -3.45
C LEU A 48 -3.68 0.26 -4.67
N LEU A 49 -2.46 -0.28 -4.78
CA LEU A 49 -2.07 -1.17 -5.88
C LEU A 49 -2.49 -2.62 -5.65
N VAL A 50 -2.91 -3.02 -4.45
CA VAL A 50 -3.31 -4.41 -4.15
C VAL A 50 -4.47 -4.89 -5.03
N PRO A 51 -5.60 -4.16 -5.16
CA PRO A 51 -6.67 -4.56 -6.07
C PRO A 51 -6.22 -4.74 -7.53
N VAL A 52 -5.34 -3.85 -8.01
CA VAL A 52 -4.82 -3.91 -9.38
C VAL A 52 -3.87 -5.10 -9.56
N CYS A 53 -3.02 -5.38 -8.57
CA CYS A 53 -2.17 -6.57 -8.54
C CYS A 53 -3.01 -7.86 -8.53
N LEU A 54 -4.13 -7.88 -7.79
CA LEU A 54 -5.08 -8.98 -7.79
C LEU A 54 -5.71 -9.19 -9.17
N LEU A 55 -6.13 -8.11 -9.85
CA LEU A 55 -6.66 -8.19 -11.21
C LEU A 55 -5.64 -8.81 -12.18
N VAL A 56 -4.41 -8.27 -12.19
CA VAL A 56 -3.34 -8.70 -13.11
C VAL A 56 -2.88 -10.13 -12.81
N SER A 57 -2.88 -10.54 -11.54
CA SER A 57 -2.53 -11.90 -11.10
C SER A 57 -3.67 -12.93 -11.23
N GLY A 58 -4.83 -12.54 -11.77
CA GLY A 58 -5.93 -13.47 -12.12
C GLY A 58 -7.10 -13.53 -11.13
N HIS A 59 -7.15 -12.67 -10.11
CA HIS A 59 -8.19 -12.63 -9.08
C HIS A 59 -9.31 -11.62 -9.43
N ALA A 60 -9.85 -11.70 -10.66
CA ALA A 60 -10.79 -10.71 -11.20
C ALA A 60 -12.11 -10.60 -10.41
N ARG A 61 -12.61 -11.71 -9.85
CA ARG A 61 -13.84 -11.72 -9.03
C ARG A 61 -13.68 -10.86 -7.76
N THR A 62 -12.52 -10.98 -7.10
CA THR A 62 -12.18 -10.19 -5.92
C THR A 62 -12.04 -8.71 -6.25
N PHE A 63 -11.36 -8.39 -7.36
CA PHE A 63 -11.27 -7.02 -7.86
C PHE A 63 -12.66 -6.43 -8.17
N GLY A 64 -13.53 -7.18 -8.85
CA GLY A 64 -14.88 -6.73 -9.18
C GLY A 64 -15.74 -6.46 -7.94
N ALA A 65 -15.70 -7.36 -6.95
CA ALA A 65 -16.41 -7.16 -5.68
C ALA A 65 -15.89 -5.94 -4.90
N TRP A 66 -14.57 -5.76 -4.83
CA TRP A 66 -13.96 -4.56 -4.25
C TRP A 66 -14.38 -3.29 -4.97
N LEU A 67 -14.37 -3.29 -6.31
CA LEU A 67 -14.71 -2.13 -7.13
C LEU A 67 -16.16 -1.70 -6.89
N VAL A 68 -17.10 -2.65 -6.97
CA VAL A 68 -18.53 -2.38 -6.73
C VAL A 68 -18.76 -1.85 -5.32
N ALA A 69 -18.20 -2.50 -4.30
CA ALA A 69 -18.37 -2.06 -2.91
C ALA A 69 -17.77 -0.67 -2.66
N SER A 70 -16.59 -0.39 -3.21
CA SER A 70 -15.92 0.91 -3.07
C SER A 70 -16.68 2.03 -3.80
N ILE A 71 -17.25 1.74 -4.98
CA ILE A 71 -18.12 2.68 -5.70
C ILE A 71 -19.38 2.98 -4.87
N LEU A 72 -20.03 1.96 -4.31
CA LEU A 72 -21.22 2.17 -3.47
C LEU A 72 -20.90 3.04 -2.24
N ILE A 73 -19.80 2.75 -1.54
CA ILE A 73 -19.33 3.58 -0.42
C ILE A 73 -19.07 5.02 -0.88
N GLY A 74 -18.42 5.20 -2.03
CA GLY A 74 -18.14 6.51 -2.62
C GLY A 74 -19.41 7.30 -2.97
N LEU A 75 -20.41 6.65 -3.56
CA LEU A 75 -21.70 7.27 -3.88
C LEU A 75 -22.45 7.69 -2.62
N VAL A 76 -22.46 6.84 -1.59
CA VAL A 76 -23.05 7.18 -0.28
C VAL A 76 -22.31 8.37 0.34
N ALA A 77 -20.98 8.38 0.30
CA ALA A 77 -20.20 9.52 0.80
C ALA A 77 -20.53 10.81 0.03
N LEU A 78 -20.59 10.78 -1.30
CA LEU A 78 -20.96 11.94 -2.11
C LEU A 78 -22.37 12.44 -1.79
N ALA A 79 -23.34 11.54 -1.61
CA ALA A 79 -24.70 11.89 -1.22
C ALA A 79 -24.75 12.55 0.17
N LEU A 80 -23.94 12.08 1.13
CA LEU A 80 -23.85 12.64 2.47
C LEU A 80 -23.12 14.00 2.51
N LEU A 81 -22.07 14.19 1.70
CA LEU A 81 -21.35 15.46 1.61
C LEU A 81 -22.20 16.56 0.94
N GLY A 82 -22.96 16.19 -0.09
CA GLY A 82 -23.64 17.14 -0.97
C GLY A 82 -22.67 18.07 -1.72
N PRO A 83 -23.20 19.02 -2.52
CA PRO A 83 -22.37 19.95 -3.31
C PRO A 83 -21.45 20.83 -2.46
N ASP A 84 -21.96 21.34 -1.32
CA ASP A 84 -21.21 22.24 -0.44
C ASP A 84 -20.07 21.52 0.28
N GLY A 85 -20.33 20.29 0.76
CA GLY A 85 -19.29 19.46 1.37
C GLY A 85 -18.19 19.12 0.38
N LEU A 86 -18.55 18.83 -0.88
CA LEU A 86 -17.59 18.53 -1.94
C LEU A 86 -16.72 19.76 -2.29
N ALA A 87 -17.33 20.95 -2.37
CA ALA A 87 -16.59 22.19 -2.59
C ALA A 87 -15.57 22.44 -1.47
N ARG A 88 -15.98 22.32 -0.20
CA ARG A 88 -15.08 22.45 0.94
C ARG A 88 -13.98 21.39 0.96
N TYR A 89 -14.31 20.15 0.62
CA TYR A 89 -13.32 19.07 0.55
C TYR A 89 -12.23 19.39 -0.48
N ARG A 90 -12.62 19.94 -1.65
CA ARG A 90 -11.68 20.39 -2.68
C ARG A 90 -10.76 21.50 -2.16
N ASP A 91 -11.29 22.47 -1.43
CA ASP A 91 -10.50 23.58 -0.88
C ASP A 91 -9.49 23.09 0.18
N VAL A 92 -9.87 22.12 1.02
CA VAL A 92 -8.96 21.46 1.95
C VAL A 92 -7.87 20.69 1.21
N LEU A 93 -8.24 19.96 0.15
CA LEU A 93 -7.28 19.20 -0.65
C LEU A 93 -6.23 20.11 -1.30
N ALA A 94 -6.63 21.28 -1.80
CA ALA A 94 -5.72 22.27 -2.36
C ALA A 94 -4.66 22.75 -1.34
N GLN A 95 -5.02 22.84 -0.06
CA GLN A 95 -4.08 23.24 0.99
C GLN A 95 -2.96 22.21 1.22
N THR A 96 -3.22 20.92 0.92
CA THR A 96 -2.22 19.85 1.09
C THR A 96 -1.02 19.95 0.14
N GLN A 97 -1.11 20.81 -0.88
CA GLN A 97 -0.02 21.07 -1.83
C GLN A 97 0.98 22.12 -1.33
N THR A 98 0.70 22.79 -0.21
CA THR A 98 1.57 23.83 0.36
C THR A 98 2.74 23.25 1.19
N PRO A 99 3.83 24.02 1.40
CA PRO A 99 4.98 23.56 2.20
C PRO A 99 4.64 23.18 3.65
N ALA A 100 3.54 23.70 4.19
CA ALA A 100 3.05 23.36 5.54
C ALA A 100 2.78 21.85 5.72
N TRP A 101 2.62 21.11 4.62
CA TRP A 101 2.35 19.66 4.62
C TRP A 101 3.60 18.80 4.38
N ASP A 102 4.80 19.39 4.26
CA ASP A 102 6.04 18.65 3.99
C ASP A 102 6.41 17.63 5.08
N ILE A 103 5.94 17.83 6.32
CA ILE A 103 6.11 16.86 7.42
C ILE A 103 5.55 15.48 7.03
N THR A 104 4.42 15.47 6.32
CA THR A 104 3.77 14.22 5.88
C THR A 104 4.47 13.55 4.69
N ARG A 105 5.42 14.25 4.06
CA ARG A 105 6.21 13.76 2.93
C ARG A 105 7.56 13.16 3.35
N ARG A 106 7.98 13.36 4.60
CA ARG A 106 9.33 13.02 5.09
C ARG A 106 9.78 11.61 4.72
N TYR A 107 8.90 10.61 4.84
CA TYR A 107 9.21 9.21 4.52
C TYR A 107 8.72 8.73 3.16
N SER A 108 8.05 9.61 2.40
CA SER A 108 7.59 9.32 1.04
C SER A 108 8.70 9.58 0.03
N ILE A 109 8.57 9.01 -1.17
CA ILE A 109 9.48 9.29 -2.29
C ILE A 109 9.47 10.77 -2.73
N SER A 110 8.39 11.51 -2.44
CA SER A 110 8.30 12.96 -2.71
C SER A 110 9.11 13.83 -1.76
N GLY A 111 9.53 13.31 -0.60
CA GLY A 111 10.41 14.01 0.33
C GLY A 111 11.76 14.37 -0.32
N PRO A 112 12.56 13.37 -0.76
CA PRO A 112 13.85 13.63 -1.39
C PRO A 112 13.75 14.14 -2.84
N LEU A 113 12.74 13.74 -3.62
CA LEU A 113 12.61 14.15 -5.02
C LEU A 113 11.89 15.49 -5.22
N GLY A 114 11.20 15.99 -4.20
CA GLY A 114 10.27 17.09 -4.33
C GLY A 114 9.05 16.74 -5.18
N LEU A 115 8.25 17.75 -5.50
CA LEU A 115 7.13 17.63 -6.43
C LEU A 115 7.59 17.97 -7.86
N GLY A 116 7.20 17.19 -8.86
CA GLY A 116 7.50 17.50 -10.25
C GLY A 116 7.60 16.28 -11.18
N PRO A 117 8.07 16.47 -12.41
CA PRO A 117 8.15 15.40 -13.41
C PRO A 117 8.99 14.19 -12.99
N VAL A 118 10.08 14.43 -12.23
CA VAL A 118 10.97 13.36 -11.75
C VAL A 118 10.24 12.41 -10.81
N LEU A 119 9.44 12.96 -9.88
CA LEU A 119 8.58 12.16 -8.99
C LEU A 119 7.61 11.30 -9.79
N ASN A 120 6.95 11.88 -10.80
CA ASN A 120 5.99 11.16 -11.63
C ASN A 120 6.65 9.99 -12.36
N VAL A 121 7.84 10.18 -12.94
CA VAL A 121 8.60 9.11 -13.60
C VAL A 121 8.97 8.00 -12.62
N ALA A 122 9.43 8.36 -11.42
CA ALA A 122 9.76 7.40 -10.38
C ALA A 122 8.52 6.58 -9.95
N GLN A 123 7.39 7.24 -9.72
CA GLN A 123 6.13 6.58 -9.38
C GLN A 123 5.66 5.62 -10.48
N VAL A 124 5.73 6.04 -11.75
CA VAL A 124 5.41 5.17 -12.90
C VAL A 124 6.32 3.95 -12.92
N GLY A 125 7.61 4.11 -12.65
CA GLY A 125 8.56 3.01 -12.54
C GLY A 125 8.18 2.02 -11.44
N VAL A 126 7.84 2.51 -10.25
CA VAL A 126 7.41 1.66 -9.12
C VAL A 126 6.11 0.91 -9.46
N VAL A 127 5.12 1.59 -10.07
CA VAL A 127 3.87 0.95 -10.51
C VAL A 127 4.17 -0.15 -11.53
N ALA A 128 5.02 0.12 -12.53
CA ALA A 128 5.39 -0.85 -13.53
C ALA A 128 6.05 -2.10 -12.93
N VAL A 129 7.02 -1.93 -12.03
CA VAL A 129 7.68 -3.05 -11.33
C VAL A 129 6.70 -3.83 -10.47
N THR A 130 5.79 -3.14 -9.79
CA THR A 130 4.76 -3.74 -8.94
C THR A 130 3.82 -4.62 -9.75
N LEU A 131 3.27 -4.09 -10.85
CA LEU A 131 2.35 -4.83 -11.72
C LEU A 131 3.06 -5.96 -12.47
N PHE A 132 4.30 -5.74 -12.91
CA PHE A 132 5.12 -6.78 -13.51
C PHE A 132 5.36 -7.94 -12.53
N THR A 133 5.69 -7.64 -11.27
CA THR A 133 5.87 -8.65 -10.21
C THR A 133 4.60 -9.45 -9.99
N ALA A 134 3.45 -8.77 -9.88
CA ALA A 134 2.14 -9.42 -9.72
C ALA A 134 1.77 -10.30 -10.92
N TRP A 135 2.03 -9.85 -12.15
CA TRP A 135 1.82 -10.61 -13.38
C TRP A 135 2.72 -11.85 -13.44
N ARG A 136 4.00 -11.69 -13.10
CA ARG A 136 5.01 -12.77 -13.13
C ARG A 136 4.65 -13.94 -12.20
N HIS A 137 3.97 -13.65 -11.10
CA HIS A 137 3.54 -14.61 -10.07
C HIS A 137 2.08 -15.05 -10.24
N ARG A 138 1.45 -14.75 -11.39
CA ARG A 138 0.11 -15.22 -11.72
C ARG A 138 0.05 -16.75 -11.63
N GLY A 139 -0.96 -17.25 -10.93
CA GLY A 139 -1.17 -18.70 -10.73
C GLY A 139 -0.39 -19.33 -9.57
N GLN A 140 0.48 -18.59 -8.87
CA GLN A 140 1.26 -19.10 -7.74
C GLN A 140 0.63 -18.79 -6.36
N GLY A 141 -0.56 -18.20 -6.35
CA GLY A 141 -1.26 -17.72 -5.15
C GLY A 141 -1.25 -16.20 -5.02
N PRO A 142 -2.03 -15.64 -4.07
CA PRO A 142 -2.20 -14.19 -3.92
C PRO A 142 -1.07 -13.51 -3.13
N GLU A 143 -0.20 -14.24 -2.42
CA GLU A 143 0.75 -13.66 -1.46
C GLU A 143 1.72 -12.65 -2.08
N ILE A 144 2.47 -13.06 -3.12
CA ILE A 144 3.47 -12.20 -3.75
C ILE A 144 2.81 -11.03 -4.49
N PRO A 145 1.73 -11.22 -5.28
CA PRO A 145 0.97 -10.10 -5.85
C PRO A 145 0.48 -9.10 -4.80
N MET A 146 -0.04 -9.58 -3.67
CA MET A 146 -0.50 -8.72 -2.58
C MET A 146 0.66 -7.99 -1.90
N ALA A 147 1.75 -8.67 -1.59
CA ALA A 147 2.94 -8.08 -0.99
C ALA A 147 3.55 -6.99 -1.89
N ALA A 148 3.68 -7.28 -3.19
CA ALA A 148 4.12 -6.31 -4.18
C ALA A 148 3.17 -5.09 -4.22
N GLY A 149 1.85 -5.33 -4.22
CA GLY A 149 0.86 -4.27 -4.17
C GLY A 149 0.96 -3.39 -2.93
N ILE A 150 1.22 -3.98 -1.75
CA ILE A 150 1.41 -3.22 -0.51
C ILE A 150 2.68 -2.36 -0.61
N VAL A 151 3.84 -2.98 -0.88
CA VAL A 151 5.14 -2.28 -0.93
C VAL A 151 5.13 -1.20 -2.01
N GLY A 152 4.59 -1.51 -3.19
CA GLY A 152 4.42 -0.54 -4.28
C GLY A 152 3.52 0.63 -3.90
N SER A 153 2.46 0.41 -3.12
CA SER A 153 1.58 1.50 -2.66
C SER A 153 2.29 2.45 -1.71
N LEU A 154 3.10 1.91 -0.77
CA LEU A 154 3.90 2.72 0.16
C LEU A 154 5.01 3.50 -0.55
N LEU A 155 5.60 2.93 -1.60
CA LEU A 155 6.63 3.61 -2.42
C LEU A 155 6.04 4.69 -3.34
N VAL A 156 4.82 4.49 -3.87
CA VAL A 156 4.18 5.45 -4.79
C VAL A 156 3.53 6.61 -4.04
N THR A 157 3.02 6.41 -2.83
CA THR A 157 2.28 7.46 -2.12
C THR A 157 3.13 8.72 -1.91
N PRO A 158 2.61 9.93 -2.20
CA PRO A 158 3.31 11.18 -1.93
C PRO A 158 3.33 11.55 -0.45
N TYR A 159 2.64 10.79 0.41
CA TYR A 159 2.59 11.02 1.85
C TYR A 159 2.64 9.69 2.61
N LEU A 160 3.52 9.61 3.60
CA LEU A 160 3.73 8.38 4.36
C LEU A 160 4.07 8.71 5.82
N GLY A 161 3.20 8.28 6.73
CA GLY A 161 3.41 8.41 8.17
C GLY A 161 4.17 7.21 8.73
N PHE A 162 4.90 7.40 9.84
CA PHE A 162 5.67 6.33 10.48
C PHE A 162 4.83 5.07 10.81
N GLN A 163 3.58 5.25 11.21
CA GLN A 163 2.67 4.15 11.52
C GLN A 163 2.21 3.35 10.30
N ASP A 164 2.35 3.89 9.09
CA ASP A 164 1.90 3.26 7.85
C ASP A 164 2.78 2.07 7.47
N PHE A 165 4.01 2.04 7.97
CA PHE A 165 4.93 0.91 7.86
C PHE A 165 4.45 -0.36 8.58
N VAL A 166 3.36 -0.30 9.36
CA VAL A 166 2.65 -1.52 9.81
C VAL A 166 2.31 -2.44 8.62
N MET A 167 2.04 -1.87 7.46
CA MET A 167 1.75 -2.62 6.24
C MET A 167 2.93 -3.44 5.73
N LEU A 168 4.17 -3.02 6.00
CA LEU A 168 5.36 -3.83 5.67
C LEU A 168 5.44 -5.10 6.53
N ILE A 169 4.85 -5.11 7.73
CA ILE A 169 4.73 -6.33 8.54
C ILE A 169 3.79 -7.32 7.84
N VAL A 170 2.65 -6.84 7.31
CA VAL A 170 1.72 -7.65 6.53
C VAL A 170 2.37 -8.17 5.24
N ALA A 171 3.06 -7.30 4.49
CA ALA A 171 3.78 -7.70 3.28
C ALA A 171 4.86 -8.75 3.57
N GLY A 172 5.67 -8.53 4.61
CA GLY A 172 6.69 -9.47 5.05
C GLY A 172 6.11 -10.82 5.46
N TRP A 173 5.00 -10.83 6.21
CA TRP A 173 4.29 -12.05 6.57
C TRP A 173 3.80 -12.83 5.35
N LEU A 174 3.24 -12.16 4.34
CA LEU A 174 2.82 -12.80 3.09
C LEU A 174 4.01 -13.42 2.34
N VAL A 175 5.14 -12.71 2.29
CA VAL A 175 6.37 -13.18 1.65
C VAL A 175 6.97 -14.39 2.39
N LEU A 176 6.97 -14.38 3.72
CA LEU A 176 7.38 -15.54 4.53
C LEU A 176 6.49 -16.76 4.28
N ARG A 177 5.16 -16.56 4.24
CA ARG A 177 4.20 -17.63 3.96
C ARG A 177 4.38 -18.26 2.61
N ALA A 178 4.61 -17.43 1.60
CA ALA A 178 5.04 -17.90 0.31
C ALA A 178 6.55 -18.06 0.34
N GLY A 179 7.19 -18.87 1.17
CA GLY A 179 8.60 -19.29 1.04
C GLY A 179 9.67 -18.23 0.73
N ALA A 180 9.86 -17.23 1.60
CA ALA A 180 10.88 -16.17 1.42
C ALA A 180 12.31 -16.73 1.25
N THR A 181 13.13 -16.06 0.42
CA THR A 181 14.57 -16.35 0.33
C THR A 181 15.34 -15.71 1.49
N SER A 182 16.54 -16.22 1.81
CA SER A 182 17.39 -15.61 2.85
C SER A 182 17.72 -14.15 2.56
N PHE A 183 17.82 -13.77 1.27
CA PHE A 183 18.02 -12.38 0.86
C PHE A 183 16.80 -11.51 1.18
N GLN A 184 15.58 -11.98 0.89
CA GLN A 184 14.33 -11.28 1.24
C GLN A 184 14.18 -11.12 2.75
N VAL A 185 14.51 -12.16 3.52
CA VAL A 185 14.52 -12.09 5.00
C VAL A 185 15.53 -11.07 5.49
N GLY A 186 16.74 -11.04 4.91
CA GLY A 186 17.76 -10.03 5.20
C GLY A 186 17.27 -8.61 4.95
N LEU A 187 16.62 -8.36 3.80
CA LEU A 187 16.01 -7.08 3.48
C LEU A 187 14.90 -6.69 4.47
N MET A 188 14.07 -7.64 4.88
CA MET A 188 13.03 -7.39 5.89
C MET A 188 13.65 -7.01 7.24
N VAL A 189 14.67 -7.74 7.70
CA VAL A 189 15.36 -7.44 8.97
C VAL A 189 16.01 -6.07 8.93
N VAL A 190 16.77 -5.77 7.87
CA VAL A 190 17.42 -4.45 7.70
C VAL A 190 16.36 -3.35 7.61
N GLY A 191 15.31 -3.54 6.82
CA GLY A 191 14.20 -2.60 6.69
C GLY A 191 13.53 -2.32 8.02
N TYR A 192 13.16 -3.36 8.78
CA TYR A 192 12.55 -3.19 10.11
C TYR A 192 13.48 -2.52 11.12
N ALA A 193 14.79 -2.79 11.06
CA ALA A 193 15.77 -2.08 11.89
C ALA A 193 15.87 -0.59 11.53
N LEU A 194 15.91 -0.25 10.23
CA LEU A 194 15.89 1.15 9.76
C LEU A 194 14.62 1.88 10.19
N LEU A 195 13.47 1.19 10.20
CA LEU A 195 12.21 1.75 10.68
C LEU A 195 12.24 2.04 12.18
N GLN A 196 12.81 1.15 13.01
CA GLN A 196 12.95 1.44 14.44
C GLN A 196 13.82 2.69 14.70
N LEU A 197 14.72 3.00 13.77
CA LEU A 197 15.59 4.18 13.81
C LEU A 197 15.07 5.35 12.95
N ALA A 198 13.84 5.29 12.43
CA ALA A 198 13.32 6.25 11.45
C ALA A 198 13.27 7.71 11.95
N LEU A 199 13.28 7.94 13.26
CA LEU A 199 13.37 9.30 13.82
C LEU A 199 14.78 9.91 13.68
N VAL A 200 15.80 9.06 13.55
CA VAL A 200 17.23 9.43 13.49
C VAL A 200 17.82 9.23 12.09
N VAL A 201 17.30 8.24 11.34
CA VAL A 201 17.77 7.90 10.00
C VAL A 201 17.03 8.72 8.93
N LEU A 202 17.75 9.10 7.88
CA LEU A 202 17.16 9.76 6.71
C LEU A 202 16.14 8.83 6.02
N ALA A 203 15.23 9.40 5.25
CA ALA A 203 14.24 8.61 4.51
C ALA A 203 14.84 7.74 3.41
N ILE A 204 15.98 8.17 2.84
CA ILE A 204 16.61 7.52 1.68
C ILE A 204 16.97 6.04 1.95
N PRO A 205 17.64 5.67 3.07
CA PRO A 205 17.88 4.26 3.41
C PRO A 205 16.60 3.41 3.49
N ILE A 206 15.51 3.96 4.03
CA ILE A 206 14.23 3.25 4.15
C ILE A 206 13.65 3.00 2.75
N LEU A 207 13.57 4.04 1.92
CA LEU A 207 13.09 3.95 0.54
C LEU A 207 13.93 2.99 -0.31
N ALA A 208 15.25 2.99 -0.11
CA ALA A 208 16.15 2.06 -0.79
C ALA A 208 15.88 0.61 -0.37
N ALA A 209 15.70 0.35 0.93
CA ALA A 209 15.36 -0.97 1.43
C ALA A 209 14.00 -1.46 0.90
N GLU A 210 12.97 -0.60 0.87
CA GLU A 210 11.66 -0.92 0.29
C GLU A 210 11.74 -1.18 -1.22
N GLY A 211 12.48 -0.36 -1.96
CA GLY A 211 12.68 -0.53 -3.41
C GLY A 211 13.42 -1.83 -3.73
N LEU A 212 14.50 -2.13 -2.99
CA LEU A 212 15.22 -3.41 -3.11
C LEU A 212 14.33 -4.59 -2.75
N PHE A 213 13.49 -4.44 -1.72
CA PHE A 213 12.54 -5.48 -1.33
C PHE A 213 11.55 -5.75 -2.47
N LEU A 214 10.92 -4.72 -3.04
CA LEU A 214 10.02 -4.85 -4.19
C LEU A 214 10.70 -5.52 -5.40
N LEU A 215 11.91 -5.09 -5.76
CA LEU A 215 12.68 -5.68 -6.85
C LEU A 215 12.99 -7.16 -6.60
N SER A 216 13.32 -7.52 -5.35
CA SER A 216 13.60 -8.91 -4.97
C SER A 216 12.38 -9.83 -5.11
N LEU A 217 11.16 -9.29 -5.03
CA LEU A 217 9.93 -10.05 -5.26
C LEU A 217 9.77 -10.41 -6.74
N GLY A 218 10.15 -9.53 -7.67
CA GLY A 218 10.04 -9.78 -9.11
C GLY A 218 11.08 -10.76 -9.66
N TRP A 219 12.27 -10.80 -9.06
CA TRP A 219 13.41 -11.62 -9.53
C TRP A 219 13.56 -12.97 -8.84
N SER A 220 12.79 -13.27 -7.80
CA SER A 220 12.82 -14.58 -7.15
C SER A 220 12.30 -15.64 -8.13
N ARG A 221 13.21 -16.46 -8.67
CA ARG A 221 12.82 -17.67 -9.39
C ARG A 221 12.45 -18.72 -8.34
N ARG A 222 11.17 -19.08 -8.33
CA ARG A 222 10.73 -20.36 -7.80
C ARG A 222 10.39 -21.27 -8.95
#